data_AF-A0A3B9MP83-F1
#
_entry.id   AF-A0A3B9MP83-F1
#
_cell.length_a   1.000
_cell.length_b   1.000
_cell.length_c   1.000
_cell.angle_alpha   90.00
_cell.angle_beta   90.00
_cell.angle_gamma   90.00
#
_symmetry.space_group_name_H-M   'P 1'
#
loop_
_entity.id
_entity.type
_entity.pdbx_description
1 polymer ?
#
loop_
_entity_poly.entity_id
_entity_poly.type
_entity_poly.pdbx_seq_one_letter_code
_entity_poly.pdbx_strand_id
1 'polypeptide(L)'
;MNTSVFKILLTVMLVCGVFLLTSAGRVQEARGQVKRSSRLLAQAQSITGDSFSYITTTPLGVQVYSVRKPRVEMLRAIDSGLTELFAVARRHGYRAHLNFADYVVFIARPDRTQNRDGVYSPDIAVGSAQYAGSVYDQGGYVYAAGMVLAFEPSAFIIADHDRDFQRVANVARYEGEHIILYYNDPALYQKTLDHSKGGSHPILQ
;
A
#
# COMPACT_ATOMS: atom_id res chain seq x y z
N MET A 1 31.86 57.20 9.35
CA MET A 1 30.72 56.29 9.08
C MET A 1 31.27 54.86 8.99
N ASN A 2 30.98 54.02 9.98
CA ASN A 2 31.61 52.70 10.15
C ASN A 2 30.90 51.63 9.31
N THR A 3 31.59 51.14 8.28
CA THR A 3 31.13 50.13 7.31
C THR A 3 30.91 48.74 7.90
N SER A 4 31.34 48.49 9.13
CA SER A 4 31.19 47.18 9.80
C SER A 4 29.78 46.90 10.32
N VAL A 5 28.98 47.93 10.64
CA VAL A 5 27.61 47.74 11.18
C VAL A 5 26.64 47.30 10.07
N PHE A 6 26.87 47.73 8.84
CA PHE A 6 26.02 47.41 7.69
C PHE A 6 26.17 45.95 7.22
N LYS A 7 27.34 45.33 7.42
CA LYS A 7 27.58 43.93 7.07
C LYS A 7 26.89 42.95 8.02
N ILE A 8 26.79 43.28 9.31
CA ILE A 8 26.18 42.41 10.32
C ILE A 8 24.65 42.38 10.17
N LEU A 9 24.02 43.51 9.82
CA LEU A 9 22.57 43.57 9.59
C LEU A 9 22.12 42.76 8.36
N LEU A 10 22.94 42.73 7.30
CA LEU A 10 22.64 42.00 6.07
C LEU A 10 22.76 40.47 6.24
N THR A 11 23.68 40.01 7.09
CA THR A 11 23.85 38.57 7.38
C THR A 11 22.75 38.02 8.29
N VAL A 12 22.25 38.80 9.26
CA VAL A 12 21.16 38.37 10.15
C VAL A 12 19.81 38.27 9.40
N MET A 13 19.54 39.16 8.43
CA MET A 13 18.33 39.05 7.59
C MET A 13 18.36 37.86 6.62
N LEU A 14 19.54 37.45 6.14
CA LEU A 14 19.66 36.28 5.24
C LEU A 14 19.41 34.95 5.98
N VAL A 15 19.82 34.84 7.24
CA VAL A 15 19.65 33.61 8.05
C VAL A 15 18.19 33.42 8.51
N CYS A 16 17.45 34.50 8.82
CA CYS A 16 16.02 34.40 9.11
C CYS A 16 15.16 34.08 7.88
N GLY A 17 15.54 34.55 6.69
CA GLY A 17 14.84 34.23 5.44
C GLY A 17 14.90 32.75 5.06
N VAL A 18 16.04 32.09 5.28
CA VAL A 18 16.23 30.66 4.97
C VAL A 18 15.49 29.74 5.96
N PHE A 19 15.32 30.15 7.23
CA PHE A 19 14.52 29.40 8.21
C PHE A 19 13.01 29.48 7.96
N LEU A 20 12.50 30.61 7.45
CA LEU A 20 11.07 30.76 7.13
C LEU A 20 10.66 30.00 5.86
N LEU A 21 11.52 29.95 4.83
CA LEU A 21 11.25 29.25 3.57
C LEU A 21 11.23 27.71 3.69
N THR A 22 11.97 27.13 4.65
CA THR A 22 11.95 25.66 4.89
C THR A 22 10.72 25.19 5.66
N SER A 23 10.09 26.05 6.44
CA SER A 23 8.91 25.71 7.24
C SER A 23 7.63 25.64 6.40
N ALA A 24 7.48 26.53 5.42
CA ALA A 24 6.32 26.57 4.52
C ALA A 24 6.24 25.32 3.63
N GLY A 25 7.37 24.85 3.08
CA GLY A 25 7.42 23.62 2.28
C GLY A 25 7.02 22.37 3.07
N ARG A 26 7.50 22.24 4.31
CA ARG A 26 7.17 21.11 5.20
C ARG A 26 5.69 21.09 5.63
N VAL A 27 5.09 22.27 5.85
CA VAL A 27 3.65 22.36 6.19
C VAL A 27 2.78 22.00 4.97
N GLN A 28 3.19 22.39 3.76
CA GLN A 28 2.50 22.02 2.51
C GLN A 28 2.56 20.51 2.26
N GLU A 29 3.74 19.90 2.42
CA GLU A 29 3.94 18.44 2.30
C GLU A 29 3.14 17.67 3.35
N ALA A 30 3.19 18.08 4.62
CA ALA A 30 2.42 17.43 5.69
C ALA A 30 0.91 17.52 5.45
N ARG A 31 0.39 18.68 5.00
CA ARG A 31 -1.03 18.83 4.64
C ARG A 31 -1.41 17.98 3.41
N GLY A 32 -0.51 17.87 2.43
CA GLY A 32 -0.68 17.02 1.26
C GLY A 32 -0.74 15.53 1.64
N GLN A 33 0.16 15.08 2.51
CA GLN A 33 0.18 13.72 3.04
C GLN A 33 -1.10 13.41 3.84
N VAL A 34 -1.50 14.27 4.78
CA VAL A 34 -2.73 14.08 5.58
C VAL A 34 -3.97 13.96 4.69
N LYS A 35 -4.10 14.80 3.65
CA LYS A 35 -5.24 14.75 2.72
C LYS A 35 -5.23 13.49 1.82
N ARG A 36 -4.05 13.02 1.41
CA ARG A 36 -3.91 11.75 0.68
C ARG A 36 -4.29 10.57 1.58
N SER A 37 -3.77 10.53 2.81
CA SER A 37 -4.10 9.51 3.81
C SER A 37 -5.59 9.49 4.13
N SER A 38 -6.26 10.65 4.23
CA SER A 38 -7.71 10.69 4.49
C SER A 38 -8.55 10.16 3.33
N ARG A 39 -8.16 10.44 2.08
CA ARG A 39 -8.86 9.92 0.89
C ARG A 39 -8.67 8.42 0.75
N LEU A 40 -7.45 7.94 0.97
CA LEU A 40 -7.11 6.52 0.89
C LEU A 40 -7.84 5.71 1.98
N LEU A 41 -7.90 6.25 3.20
CA LEU A 41 -8.68 5.66 4.29
C LEU A 41 -10.17 5.59 3.92
N ALA A 42 -10.77 6.69 3.45
CA ALA A 42 -12.17 6.71 3.05
C ALA A 42 -12.47 5.71 1.90
N GLN A 43 -11.54 5.55 0.96
CA GLN A 43 -11.65 4.54 -0.10
C GLN A 43 -11.65 3.12 0.47
N ALA A 44 -10.68 2.79 1.34
CA ALA A 44 -10.61 1.48 2.00
C ALA A 44 -11.89 1.18 2.79
N GLN A 45 -12.42 2.16 3.53
CA GLN A 45 -13.68 2.04 4.28
C GLN A 45 -14.89 1.86 3.34
N SER A 46 -14.93 2.57 2.21
CA SER A 46 -16.01 2.44 1.24
C SER A 46 -16.03 1.07 0.56
N ILE A 47 -14.87 0.43 0.38
CA ILE A 47 -14.78 -0.90 -0.26
C ILE A 47 -15.20 -2.00 0.70
N THR A 48 -14.74 -1.92 1.95
CA THR A 48 -14.88 -3.02 2.93
C THR A 48 -16.02 -2.83 3.92
N GLY A 49 -16.58 -1.62 4.04
CA GLY A 49 -17.51 -1.26 5.10
C GLY A 49 -16.87 -1.18 6.49
N ASP A 50 -15.55 -1.32 6.60
CA ASP A 50 -14.84 -1.33 7.87
C ASP A 50 -14.53 0.06 8.44
N SER A 51 -14.14 0.08 9.71
CA SER A 51 -13.49 1.23 10.36
C SER A 51 -12.08 0.83 10.83
N PHE A 52 -11.06 1.43 10.23
CA PHE A 52 -9.65 1.15 10.55
C PHE A 52 -9.19 1.99 11.74
N SER A 53 -9.43 1.47 12.94
CA SER A 53 -9.19 2.18 14.20
C SER A 53 -7.76 2.04 14.74
N TYR A 54 -6.94 1.18 14.15
CA TYR A 54 -5.55 0.96 14.55
C TYR A 54 -4.60 1.41 13.44
N ILE A 55 -3.59 2.19 13.83
CA ILE A 55 -2.51 2.63 12.95
C ILE A 55 -1.19 2.16 13.55
N THR A 56 -0.36 1.50 12.75
CA THR A 56 0.96 1.02 13.17
C THR A 56 1.92 0.98 11.99
N THR A 57 3.11 0.45 12.21
CA THR A 57 4.13 0.26 11.19
C THR A 57 4.69 -1.16 11.33
N THR A 58 4.98 -1.80 10.21
CA THR A 58 5.73 -3.06 10.24
C THR A 58 7.19 -2.81 10.69
N PRO A 59 7.92 -3.85 11.13
CA PRO A 59 9.34 -3.73 11.45
C PRO A 59 10.21 -3.07 10.37
N LEU A 60 9.89 -3.26 9.08
CA LEU A 60 10.67 -2.68 7.98
C LEU A 60 10.15 -1.33 7.46
N GLY A 61 9.04 -0.81 7.99
CA GLY A 61 8.63 0.57 7.74
C GLY A 61 7.32 0.76 6.95
N VAL A 62 6.60 -0.31 6.64
CA VAL A 62 5.30 -0.21 5.94
C VAL A 62 4.25 0.38 6.87
N GLN A 63 3.52 1.42 6.44
CA GLN A 63 2.42 1.97 7.22
C GLN A 63 1.22 1.02 7.17
N VAL A 64 0.63 0.71 8.32
CA VAL A 64 -0.50 -0.23 8.42
C VAL A 64 -1.69 0.42 9.09
N TYR A 65 -2.86 0.31 8.44
CA TYR A 65 -4.17 0.63 9.00
C TYR A 65 -4.93 -0.68 9.20
N SER A 66 -5.53 -0.90 10.36
CA SER A 66 -6.25 -2.15 10.63
C SER A 66 -7.52 -1.96 11.46
N VAL A 67 -8.47 -2.87 11.24
CA VAL A 67 -9.73 -2.94 12.00
C VAL A 67 -9.52 -3.33 13.46
N ARG A 68 -8.42 -4.02 13.78
CA ARG A 68 -8.01 -4.38 15.15
C ARG A 68 -6.49 -4.33 15.26
N LYS A 69 -5.95 -4.45 16.48
CA LYS A 69 -4.50 -4.53 16.67
C LYS A 69 -3.93 -5.72 15.88
N PRO A 70 -3.06 -5.50 14.87
CA PRO A 70 -2.46 -6.59 14.12
C PRO A 70 -1.56 -7.45 15.00
N ARG A 71 -1.54 -8.75 14.73
CA ARG A 71 -0.56 -9.68 15.31
C ARG A 71 0.84 -9.38 14.76
N VAL A 72 1.87 -9.65 15.56
CA VAL A 72 3.26 -9.40 15.13
C VAL A 72 3.63 -10.26 13.92
N GLU A 73 3.09 -11.47 13.84
CA GLU A 73 3.25 -12.40 12.73
C GLU A 73 2.64 -11.85 11.43
N MET A 74 1.49 -11.16 11.53
CA MET A 74 0.85 -10.49 10.39
C MET A 74 1.76 -9.38 9.82
N LEU A 75 2.32 -8.55 10.71
CA LEU A 75 3.22 -7.46 10.31
C LEU A 75 4.52 -7.99 9.68
N ARG A 76 5.10 -9.05 10.26
CA ARG A 76 6.29 -9.71 9.71
C ARG A 76 6.03 -10.40 8.38
N ALA A 77 4.83 -10.96 8.19
CA ALA A 77 4.46 -11.59 6.93
C ALA A 77 4.37 -10.58 5.78
N ILE A 78 3.79 -9.40 6.04
CA ILE A 78 3.79 -8.28 5.08
C ILE A 78 5.22 -7.93 4.67
N ASP A 79 6.11 -7.73 5.65
CA ASP A 79 7.52 -7.44 5.40
C ASP A 79 8.22 -8.55 4.61
N SER A 80 7.94 -9.81 4.92
CA SER A 80 8.51 -10.96 4.23
C SER A 80 8.10 -11.00 2.75
N GLY A 81 6.81 -10.80 2.47
CA GLY A 81 6.27 -10.78 1.11
C GLY A 81 6.89 -9.67 0.26
N LEU A 82 6.96 -8.46 0.80
CA LEU A 82 7.59 -7.32 0.12
C LEU A 82 9.11 -7.48 -0.01
N THR A 83 9.78 -8.10 0.96
CA THR A 83 11.21 -8.41 0.87
C THR A 83 11.49 -9.33 -0.33
N GLU A 84 10.72 -10.41 -0.46
CA GLU A 84 10.86 -11.35 -1.57
C GLU A 84 10.57 -10.66 -2.91
N LEU A 85 9.47 -9.90 -2.96
CA LEU A 85 9.11 -9.11 -4.13
C LEU A 85 10.24 -8.16 -4.56
N PHE A 86 10.80 -7.38 -3.63
CA PHE A 86 11.87 -6.45 -3.95
C PHE A 86 13.13 -7.17 -4.43
N ALA A 87 13.42 -8.36 -3.91
CA ALA A 87 14.51 -9.18 -4.42
C ALA A 87 14.26 -9.64 -5.85
N VAL A 88 13.04 -10.08 -6.18
CA VAL A 88 12.63 -10.47 -7.53
C VAL A 88 12.70 -9.28 -8.48
N ALA A 89 12.10 -8.15 -8.12
CA ALA A 89 12.08 -6.93 -8.93
C ALA A 89 13.50 -6.45 -9.28
N ARG A 90 14.44 -6.51 -8.34
CA ARG A 90 15.86 -6.17 -8.61
C ARG A 90 16.51 -7.09 -9.63
N ARG A 91 16.17 -8.40 -9.65
CA ARG A 91 16.68 -9.33 -10.68
C ARG A 91 16.17 -8.99 -12.08
N HIS A 92 14.97 -8.43 -12.17
CA HIS A 92 14.39 -7.90 -13.42
C HIS A 92 14.90 -6.49 -13.78
N GLY A 93 15.82 -5.92 -13.00
CA GLY A 93 16.38 -4.59 -13.23
C GLY A 93 15.47 -3.44 -12.83
N TYR A 94 14.32 -3.72 -12.21
CA TYR A 94 13.39 -2.71 -11.71
C TYR A 94 13.99 -1.97 -10.51
N ARG A 95 13.63 -0.69 -10.37
CA ARG A 95 14.21 0.20 -9.36
C ARG A 95 13.20 1.09 -8.64
N ALA A 96 12.04 1.36 -9.24
CA ALA A 96 11.02 2.21 -8.63
C ALA A 96 10.18 1.41 -7.62
N HIS A 97 9.77 2.07 -6.53
CA HIS A 97 8.90 1.53 -5.47
C HIS A 97 9.47 0.26 -4.78
N LEU A 98 10.78 0.26 -4.50
CA LEU A 98 11.49 -0.83 -3.79
C LEU A 98 11.90 -0.44 -2.36
N ASN A 99 11.07 0.37 -1.70
CA ASN A 99 11.28 0.82 -0.33
C ASN A 99 9.99 0.62 0.48
N PHE A 100 10.10 0.00 1.66
CA PHE A 100 8.97 -0.31 2.54
C PHE A 100 8.19 0.93 2.97
N ALA A 101 8.87 2.06 3.18
CA ALA A 101 8.24 3.30 3.61
C ALA A 101 7.30 3.93 2.56
N ASP A 102 7.40 3.48 1.30
CA ASP A 102 6.50 3.91 0.23
C ASP A 102 5.13 3.21 0.30
N TYR A 103 5.02 2.14 1.10
CA TYR A 103 3.86 1.27 1.14
C TYR A 103 2.89 1.57 2.28
N VAL A 104 1.60 1.47 1.97
CA VAL A 104 0.49 1.54 2.92
C VAL A 104 -0.38 0.30 2.79
N VAL A 105 -0.58 -0.44 3.88
CA VAL A 105 -1.38 -1.67 3.88
C VAL A 105 -2.58 -1.53 4.79
N PHE A 106 -3.75 -1.82 4.25
CA PHE A 106 -4.99 -1.94 5.02
C PHE A 106 -5.25 -3.40 5.35
N ILE A 107 -5.47 -3.72 6.63
CA ILE A 107 -5.83 -5.05 7.11
C ILE A 107 -7.29 -5.02 7.53
N ALA A 108 -8.15 -5.56 6.66
CA ALA A 108 -9.61 -5.53 6.79
C ALA A 108 -10.16 -6.77 7.48
N ARG A 109 -11.42 -6.69 7.96
CA ARG A 109 -12.13 -7.87 8.44
C ARG A 109 -12.39 -8.80 7.24
N PRO A 110 -12.12 -10.11 7.37
CA PRO A 110 -12.49 -11.05 6.32
C PRO A 110 -14.02 -11.20 6.24
N ASP A 111 -14.58 -11.10 5.04
CA ASP A 111 -15.99 -11.37 4.75
C ASP A 111 -16.27 -12.88 4.67
N ARG A 112 -15.23 -13.67 4.38
CA ARG A 112 -15.22 -15.12 4.55
C ARG A 112 -13.89 -15.58 5.12
N THR A 113 -13.90 -16.65 5.90
CA THR A 113 -12.68 -17.25 6.46
C THR A 113 -12.25 -18.54 5.76
N GLN A 114 -13.10 -19.09 4.90
CA GLN A 114 -12.87 -20.34 4.18
C GLN A 114 -13.23 -20.18 2.71
N ASN A 115 -12.51 -20.88 1.84
CA ASN A 115 -12.86 -21.00 0.43
C ASN A 115 -14.04 -21.99 0.23
N ARG A 116 -14.43 -22.20 -1.03
CA ARG A 116 -15.53 -23.11 -1.40
C ARG A 116 -15.31 -24.56 -0.95
N ASP A 117 -14.06 -24.98 -0.81
CA ASP A 117 -13.69 -26.34 -0.40
C ASP A 117 -13.57 -26.48 1.14
N GLY A 118 -13.91 -25.44 1.90
CA GLY A 118 -13.82 -25.41 3.36
C GLY A 118 -12.41 -25.18 3.91
N VAL A 119 -11.43 -24.89 3.04
CA VAL A 119 -10.05 -24.61 3.43
C VAL A 119 -9.95 -23.17 3.94
N TYR A 120 -9.21 -22.97 5.04
CA TYR A 120 -8.94 -21.63 5.58
C TYR A 120 -8.31 -20.73 4.51
N SER A 121 -9.03 -19.68 4.14
CA SER A 121 -8.68 -18.73 3.08
C SER A 121 -9.46 -17.44 3.32
N PRO A 122 -9.02 -16.60 4.28
CA PRO A 122 -9.66 -15.33 4.54
C PRO A 122 -9.61 -14.43 3.31
N ASP A 123 -10.75 -13.87 2.93
CA ASP A 123 -10.89 -12.97 1.78
C ASP A 123 -11.90 -11.86 2.11
N ILE A 124 -11.75 -10.73 1.43
CA ILE A 124 -12.68 -9.59 1.45
C ILE A 124 -13.60 -9.63 0.24
N ALA A 125 -14.83 -9.16 0.39
CA ALA A 125 -15.76 -8.96 -0.70
C ALA A 125 -15.44 -7.63 -1.41
N VAL A 126 -15.18 -7.71 -2.71
CA VAL A 126 -14.85 -6.55 -3.54
C VAL A 126 -15.87 -6.46 -4.67
N GLY A 127 -16.45 -5.27 -4.85
CA GLY A 127 -17.38 -5.00 -5.96
C GLY A 127 -16.73 -5.31 -7.31
N SER A 128 -17.38 -6.15 -8.10
CA SER A 128 -16.70 -6.86 -9.17
C SER A 128 -17.21 -6.50 -10.56
N ALA A 129 -17.33 -5.19 -10.85
CA ALA A 129 -17.77 -4.73 -12.18
C ALA A 129 -16.97 -5.39 -13.34
N GLN A 130 -15.69 -5.68 -13.10
CA GLN A 130 -14.78 -6.34 -14.04
C GLN A 130 -15.02 -7.85 -14.18
N TYR A 131 -15.62 -8.49 -13.17
CA TYR A 131 -15.91 -9.92 -13.12
C TYR A 131 -17.39 -10.24 -13.33
N ALA A 132 -18.22 -9.24 -13.65
CA ALA A 132 -19.66 -9.42 -13.83
C ALA A 132 -19.95 -10.51 -14.88
N GLY A 133 -20.73 -11.52 -14.49
CA GLY A 133 -21.06 -12.67 -15.32
C GLY A 133 -19.97 -13.74 -15.47
N SER A 134 -18.82 -13.61 -14.80
CA SER A 134 -17.80 -14.66 -14.72
C SER A 134 -18.13 -15.72 -13.67
N VAL A 135 -17.41 -16.84 -13.67
CA VAL A 135 -17.55 -17.89 -12.63
C VAL A 135 -17.18 -17.42 -11.22
N TYR A 136 -16.51 -16.27 -11.10
CA TYR A 136 -16.11 -15.68 -9.83
C TYR A 136 -17.17 -14.73 -9.27
N ASP A 137 -18.10 -14.26 -10.10
CA ASP A 137 -19.17 -13.35 -9.72
C ASP A 137 -20.11 -14.00 -8.70
N GLN A 138 -20.24 -13.37 -7.53
CA GLN A 138 -21.14 -13.78 -6.45
C GLN A 138 -22.41 -12.92 -6.41
N GLY A 139 -22.81 -12.33 -7.55
CA GLY A 139 -23.97 -11.46 -7.66
C GLY A 139 -23.61 -9.99 -7.43
N GLY A 140 -22.51 -9.53 -8.05
CA GLY A 140 -22.04 -8.15 -8.01
C GLY A 140 -20.72 -7.95 -7.25
N TYR A 141 -20.14 -9.02 -6.70
CA TYR A 141 -18.87 -8.98 -5.98
C TYR A 141 -18.06 -10.27 -6.18
N VAL A 142 -16.77 -10.20 -5.87
CA VAL A 142 -15.86 -11.36 -5.79
C VAL A 142 -15.22 -11.40 -4.42
N TYR A 143 -14.80 -12.58 -3.99
CA TYR A 143 -13.95 -12.71 -2.82
C TYR A 143 -12.48 -12.67 -3.25
N ALA A 144 -11.75 -11.69 -2.73
CA ALA A 144 -10.35 -11.46 -3.04
C ALA A 144 -9.50 -11.49 -1.76
N ALA A 145 -8.30 -12.06 -1.85
CA ALA A 145 -7.37 -12.10 -0.73
C ALA A 145 -6.78 -10.71 -0.43
N GLY A 146 -6.66 -9.89 -1.47
CA GLY A 146 -6.25 -8.50 -1.42
C GLY A 146 -6.69 -7.73 -2.67
N MET A 147 -6.41 -6.42 -2.66
CA MET A 147 -6.62 -5.53 -3.80
C MET A 147 -5.73 -4.28 -3.70
N VAL A 148 -5.11 -3.87 -4.80
CA VAL A 148 -4.47 -2.55 -4.92
C VAL A 148 -5.51 -1.42 -4.80
N LEU A 149 -5.28 -0.46 -3.90
CA LEU A 149 -6.13 0.71 -3.69
C LEU A 149 -5.63 1.94 -4.46
N ALA A 150 -4.32 2.14 -4.47
CA ALA A 150 -3.67 3.27 -5.11
C ALA A 150 -2.21 2.93 -5.46
N PHE A 151 -1.69 3.58 -6.50
CA PHE A 151 -0.28 3.50 -6.87
C PHE A 151 0.58 4.54 -6.13
N GLU A 152 -0.03 5.69 -5.80
CA GLU A 152 0.60 6.81 -5.07
C GLU A 152 -0.27 7.24 -3.86
N PRO A 153 0.10 6.88 -2.62
CA PRO A 153 1.21 5.99 -2.25
C PRO A 153 0.95 4.54 -2.69
N SER A 154 1.96 3.67 -2.60
CA SER A 154 1.88 2.25 -2.95
C SER A 154 0.97 1.49 -1.99
N ALA A 155 -0.33 1.50 -2.25
CA ALA A 155 -1.34 1.13 -1.28
C ALA A 155 -2.19 -0.05 -1.72
N PHE A 156 -2.40 -0.99 -0.82
CA PHE A 156 -3.28 -2.13 -1.03
C PHE A 156 -3.98 -2.55 0.26
N ILE A 157 -5.03 -3.35 0.11
CA ILE A 157 -5.82 -3.92 1.19
C ILE A 157 -5.72 -5.43 1.16
N ILE A 158 -5.69 -6.06 2.33
CA ILE A 158 -5.67 -7.51 2.51
C ILE A 158 -6.64 -7.93 3.61
N ALA A 159 -7.12 -9.16 3.55
CA ALA A 159 -7.88 -9.76 4.65
C ALA A 159 -7.00 -10.01 5.88
N ASP A 160 -7.57 -9.90 7.07
CA ASP A 160 -6.91 -10.25 8.32
C ASP A 160 -6.82 -11.77 8.51
N HIS A 161 -5.67 -12.24 9.01
CA HIS A 161 -5.37 -13.65 9.22
C HIS A 161 -4.96 -13.93 10.67
N ASP A 162 -5.35 -15.10 11.16
CA ASP A 162 -5.04 -15.57 12.51
C ASP A 162 -4.15 -16.83 12.56
N ARG A 163 -3.84 -17.45 11.42
CA ARG A 163 -3.03 -18.68 11.39
C ARG A 163 -2.19 -18.92 10.13
N ASP A 164 -2.68 -18.58 8.95
CA ASP A 164 -1.92 -18.76 7.71
C ASP A 164 -1.20 -17.47 7.31
N PHE A 165 -0.03 -17.23 7.92
CA PHE A 165 0.80 -16.06 7.64
C PHE A 165 1.64 -16.20 6.36
N GLN A 166 1.80 -17.41 5.84
CA GLN A 166 2.44 -17.59 4.54
C GLN A 166 1.54 -17.03 3.43
N ARG A 167 0.24 -17.27 3.51
CA ARG A 167 -0.73 -16.65 2.59
C ARG A 167 -0.68 -15.12 2.67
N VAL A 168 -0.51 -14.54 3.86
CA VAL A 168 -0.36 -13.08 4.02
C VAL A 168 0.87 -12.56 3.28
N ALA A 169 2.01 -13.23 3.42
CA ALA A 169 3.23 -12.87 2.70
C ALA A 169 3.04 -12.97 1.18
N ASN A 170 2.38 -14.03 0.71
CA ASN A 170 2.07 -14.20 -0.71
C ASN A 170 1.16 -13.06 -1.21
N VAL A 171 0.08 -12.71 -0.50
CA VAL A 171 -0.81 -11.62 -0.90
C VAL A 171 -0.09 -10.28 -0.91
N ALA A 172 0.73 -9.97 0.12
CA ALA A 172 1.52 -8.74 0.14
C ALA A 172 2.49 -8.65 -1.05
N ARG A 173 3.11 -9.76 -1.44
CA ARG A 173 3.89 -9.86 -2.67
C ARG A 173 3.01 -9.59 -3.89
N TYR A 174 1.88 -10.27 -4.04
CA TYR A 174 1.04 -10.23 -5.24
C TYR A 174 0.44 -8.85 -5.49
N GLU A 175 -0.10 -8.20 -4.47
CA GLU A 175 -0.58 -6.81 -4.60
C GLU A 175 0.58 -5.85 -4.87
N GLY A 176 1.75 -6.10 -4.26
CA GLY A 176 2.96 -5.35 -4.54
C GLY A 176 3.49 -5.52 -5.97
N GLU A 177 3.34 -6.70 -6.59
CA GLU A 177 3.74 -6.96 -7.98
C GLU A 177 3.02 -6.01 -8.93
N HIS A 178 1.71 -5.85 -8.77
CA HIS A 178 0.91 -4.90 -9.57
C HIS A 178 1.44 -3.48 -9.49
N ILE A 179 1.80 -3.02 -8.28
CA ILE A 179 2.37 -1.70 -8.06
C ILE A 179 3.74 -1.57 -8.73
N ILE A 180 4.64 -2.53 -8.52
CA ILE A 180 5.98 -2.47 -9.14
C ILE A 180 5.88 -2.50 -10.66
N LEU A 181 5.03 -3.35 -11.22
CA LEU A 181 4.81 -3.43 -12.66
C LEU A 181 4.25 -2.12 -13.21
N TYR A 182 3.29 -1.50 -12.55
CA TYR A 182 2.73 -0.22 -12.98
C TYR A 182 3.82 0.85 -13.22
N TYR A 183 4.84 0.90 -12.36
CA TYR A 183 5.92 1.89 -12.46
C TYR A 183 7.11 1.46 -13.30
N ASN A 184 7.41 0.16 -13.38
CA ASN A 184 8.64 -0.34 -14.02
C ASN A 184 8.40 -1.05 -15.36
N ASP A 185 7.22 -1.67 -15.55
CA ASP A 185 6.85 -2.38 -16.78
C ASP A 185 5.34 -2.25 -17.07
N PRO A 186 4.92 -1.09 -17.61
CA PRO A 186 3.51 -0.82 -17.89
C PRO A 186 2.91 -1.81 -18.91
N ALA A 187 3.73 -2.35 -19.81
CA ALA A 187 3.26 -3.31 -20.80
C ALA A 187 2.88 -4.65 -20.14
N LEU A 188 3.72 -5.16 -19.25
CA LEU A 188 3.42 -6.36 -18.47
C LEU A 188 2.27 -6.12 -17.49
N TYR A 189 2.21 -4.95 -16.84
CA TYR A 189 1.06 -4.56 -16.00
C TYR A 189 -0.25 -4.63 -16.79
N GLN A 190 -0.33 -4.00 -17.96
CA GLN A 190 -1.55 -4.00 -18.79
C GLN A 190 -1.98 -5.40 -19.23
N LYS A 191 -1.01 -6.29 -19.47
CA LYS A 191 -1.28 -7.68 -19.83
C LYS A 191 -1.82 -8.51 -18.66
N THR A 192 -1.54 -8.11 -17.42
CA THR A 192 -1.76 -8.94 -16.22
C THR A 192 -2.74 -8.36 -15.19
N LEU A 193 -3.22 -7.13 -15.37
CA LEU A 193 -4.17 -6.50 -14.45
C LEU A 193 -5.52 -7.22 -14.36
N ASP A 194 -5.94 -7.91 -15.43
CA ASP A 194 -7.22 -8.63 -15.48
C ASP A 194 -6.97 -10.14 -15.33
N HIS A 195 -7.29 -10.65 -14.14
CA HIS A 195 -7.19 -12.08 -13.82
C HIS A 195 -8.42 -12.88 -14.26
N SER A 196 -9.51 -12.24 -14.73
CA SER A 196 -10.76 -12.93 -15.09
C SER A 196 -10.61 -13.90 -16.26
N LYS A 197 -9.57 -13.74 -17.09
CA LYS A 197 -9.30 -14.51 -18.31
C LYS A 197 -8.12 -15.49 -18.21
N GLY A 198 -7.59 -15.74 -17.01
CA GLY A 198 -6.58 -16.78 -16.79
C GLY A 198 -5.15 -16.31 -16.50
N GLY A 199 -4.96 -15.11 -15.94
CA GLY A 199 -3.70 -14.70 -15.32
C GLY A 199 -3.64 -15.13 -13.85
N SER A 200 -2.48 -15.56 -13.35
CA SER A 200 -2.30 -15.88 -11.93
C SER A 200 -1.02 -15.28 -11.38
N HIS A 201 -0.97 -15.15 -10.06
CA HIS A 201 0.25 -14.82 -9.34
C HIS A 201 1.08 -16.08 -9.02
N PRO A 202 2.40 -15.94 -8.83
CA PRO A 202 3.18 -14.71 -9.01
C PRO A 202 3.30 -14.34 -10.50
N ILE A 203 3.24 -13.04 -10.79
CA ILE A 203 3.48 -12.50 -12.14
C ILE A 203 5.00 -12.46 -12.40
N LEU A 204 5.76 -12.04 -11.37
CA LEU A 204 7.21 -11.97 -11.43
C LEU A 204 7.81 -13.25 -10.82
N GLN A 205 8.55 -14.01 -11.65
CA GLN A 205 9.33 -15.19 -11.23
C GLN A 205 10.80 -14.81 -10.98
#